data_AF-A0A5N1J4J5-F1
#
_entry.id   AF-A0A5N1J4J5-F1
#
_cell.length_a   1.000
_cell.length_b   1.000
_cell.length_c   1.000
_cell.angle_alpha   90.00
_cell.angle_beta   90.00
_cell.angle_gamma   90.00
#
_symmetry.space_group_name_H-M   'P 1'
#
loop_
_entity.id
_entity.type
_entity.pdbx_description
1 polymer ?
#
loop_
_entity_poly.entity_id
_entity_poly.type
_entity_poly.pdbx_seq_one_letter_code
_entity_poly.pdbx_strand_id
1 'polypeptide(L)' 'MRLIRPKIIGTLKIMKMMAGNLAVVNDIKSSPNKIIIPCRSEEHGIGIINKIKEAKPGEILYLQDL' A
#
# COMPACT_ATOMS: atom_id res chain seq x y z
N MET A 1 10.43 -0.49 5.07
CA MET A 1 10.18 0.52 4.01
C MET A 1 9.41 1.69 4.62
N ARG A 2 9.72 2.94 4.24
CA ARG A 2 9.05 4.14 4.77
C ARG A 2 7.99 4.62 3.76
N LEU A 3 6.74 4.80 4.21
CA LEU A 3 5.65 5.33 3.40
C LEU A 3 4.97 6.49 4.14
N ILE A 4 4.73 7.60 3.45
CA ILE A 4 3.88 8.67 3.98
C ILE A 4 2.46 8.39 3.53
N ARG A 5 1.52 8.32 4.47
CA ARG A 5 0.09 8.16 4.17
C ARG A 5 -0.38 9.32 3.29
N PRO A 6 -0.78 9.08 2.02
CA PRO A 6 -1.21 10.17 1.14
C PRO A 6 -2.49 10.82 1.62
N LYS A 7 -2.84 12.00 1.08
CA LYS A 7 -4.13 12.64 1.38
C LYS A 7 -5.32 11.86 0.85
N ILE A 8 -5.20 11.31 -0.36
CA ILE A 8 -6.26 10.53 -1.03
C ILE A 8 -5.78 9.10 -1.20
N ILE A 9 -6.59 8.12 -0.77
CA ILE A 9 -6.23 6.71 -0.79
C ILE A 9 -6.91 5.87 -1.86
N GLY A 10 -8.06 6.34 -2.37
CA GLY A 10 -8.82 5.61 -3.38
C GLY A 10 -9.11 4.16 -3.02
N THR A 11 -9.13 3.32 -4.04
CA THR A 11 -9.30 1.88 -3.89
C THR A 11 -7.93 1.20 -3.84
N LEU A 12 -7.58 0.65 -2.69
CA LEU A 12 -6.39 -0.20 -2.55
C LEU A 12 -6.74 -1.64 -2.94
N LYS A 13 -5.87 -2.27 -3.73
CA LYS A 13 -6.01 -3.65 -4.20
C LYS A 13 -4.66 -4.36 -4.13
N ILE A 14 -4.69 -5.68 -3.94
CA ILE A 14 -3.50 -6.53 -4.05
C ILE A 14 -3.47 -7.10 -5.46
N MET A 15 -2.33 -7.01 -6.13
CA MET A 15 -2.14 -7.51 -7.49
C MET A 15 -0.90 -8.38 -7.57
N LYS A 16 -0.97 -9.44 -8.39
CA LYS A 16 0.19 -10.28 -8.72
C LYS A 16 1.05 -9.58 -9.76
N MET A 17 2.35 -9.52 -9.49
CA MET A 17 3.37 -8.88 -10.33
C MET A 17 4.04 -9.92 -11.22
N MET A 18 4.65 -9.47 -12.33
CA MET A 18 5.31 -10.34 -13.29
C MET A 18 6.44 -11.20 -12.69
N ALA A 19 7.16 -10.67 -11.70
CA ALA A 19 8.24 -11.38 -11.01
C ALA A 19 7.76 -12.42 -9.98
N GLY A 20 6.47 -12.79 -9.99
CA GLY A 20 5.87 -13.74 -9.04
C GLY A 20 5.51 -13.16 -7.67
N ASN A 21 5.89 -11.91 -7.39
CA ASN A 21 5.59 -11.22 -6.14
C ASN A 21 4.19 -10.60 -6.14
N LEU A 22 3.69 -10.15 -4.98
CA LEU A 22 2.46 -9.38 -4.87
C LEU A 22 2.78 -7.88 -4.67
N ALA A 23 1.81 -7.02 -4.94
CA ALA A 23 1.90 -5.61 -4.63
C ALA A 23 0.55 -5.01 -4.23
N VAL A 24 0.56 -4.13 -3.24
CA VAL A 24 -0.58 -3.26 -2.90
C VAL A 24 -0.53 -2.03 -3.80
N VAL A 25 -1.60 -1.82 -4.57
CA VAL A 25 -1.71 -0.76 -5.58
C VAL A 25 -2.96 0.07 -5.32
N ASN A 26 -2.85 1.38 -5.52
CA ASN A 26 -4.01 2.28 -5.61
C ASN A 26 -4.55 2.32 -7.05
N ASP A 27 -5.82 1.97 -7.23
CA ASP A 27 -6.49 1.83 -8.54
C ASP A 27 -6.89 3.19 -9.17
N ILE A 28 -6.68 4.30 -8.47
CA ILE A 28 -6.91 5.63 -9.04
C ILE A 28 -5.79 5.97 -10.03
N LYS A 29 -6.14 6.04 -11.32
CA LYS A 29 -5.22 6.38 -12.43
C LYS A 29 -4.38 7.65 -12.21
N SER A 30 -4.98 8.68 -11.61
CA SER A 30 -4.37 10.00 -11.45
C SER A 30 -4.43 10.51 -10.00
N SER A 31 -4.21 9.61 -9.04
CA SER A 31 -4.08 10.04 -7.65
C SER A 31 -2.84 10.95 -7.53
N PRO A 32 -2.94 12.10 -6.85
CA PRO A 32 -1.79 12.97 -6.60
C PRO A 32 -0.66 12.24 -5.86
N ASN A 33 -0.96 11.11 -5.21
CA ASN A 33 0.02 10.25 -4.56
C ASN A 33 -0.31 8.78 -4.83
N LYS A 34 0.18 8.26 -5.97
CA LYS A 34 0.05 6.84 -6.30
C LYS A 34 0.85 5.99 -5.31
N ILE A 35 0.22 4.95 -4.77
CA ILE A 35 0.87 3.98 -3.89
C ILE A 35 1.08 2.68 -4.68
N ILE A 36 2.32 2.19 -4.69
CA ILE A 36 2.68 0.84 -5.10
C ILE A 36 3.64 0.30 -4.06
N ILE A 37 3.26 -0.75 -3.35
CA ILE A 37 4.06 -1.36 -2.29
C ILE A 37 4.24 -2.84 -2.63
N PRO A 38 5.46 -3.33 -2.88
CA PRO A 38 5.67 -4.76 -3.04
C PRO A 38 5.40 -5.48 -1.71
N CYS A 39 4.77 -6.64 -1.77
CA CYS A 39 4.53 -7.52 -0.63
C CYS A 39 4.84 -8.98 -0.98
N ARG A 40 5.11 -9.77 0.06
CA ARG A 40 5.59 -11.16 -0.07
C ARG A 40 4.46 -12.19 -0.14
N SER A 41 3.32 -11.89 0.48
CA SER A 41 2.13 -12.74 0.54
C SER A 41 0.87 -11.86 0.53
N GLU A 42 -0.28 -12.50 0.32
CA GLU A 42 -1.57 -11.81 0.35
C GLU A 42 -1.86 -11.26 1.75
N GLU A 43 -1.58 -12.03 2.81
CA GLU A 43 -1.74 -11.61 4.20
C GLU A 43 -0.89 -10.37 4.52
N HIS A 44 0.36 -10.34 4.02
CA HIS A 44 1.21 -9.17 4.15
C HIS A 44 0.57 -7.96 3.43
N GLY A 45 0.02 -8.17 2.23
CA GLY A 45 -0.73 -7.13 1.51
C GLY A 45 -1.93 -6.61 2.30
N ILE A 46 -2.71 -7.49 2.92
CA ILE A 46 -3.88 -7.13 3.73
C ILE A 46 -3.44 -6.32 4.97
N GLY A 47 -2.38 -6.76 5.66
CA GLY A 47 -1.83 -6.04 6.81
C GLY A 47 -1.37 -4.62 6.45
N ILE A 48 -0.73 -4.46 5.28
CA ILE A 48 -0.36 -3.14 4.75
C ILE A 48 -1.61 -2.30 4.50
N ILE A 49 -2.63 -2.84 3.82
CA ILE A 49 -3.88 -2.11 3.54
C ILE A 49 -4.54 -1.61 4.83
N ASN A 50 -4.63 -2.46 5.86
CA ASN A 50 -5.24 -2.10 7.13
C ASN A 50 -4.47 -0.99 7.85
N LYS A 51 -3.14 -1.12 7.97
CA LYS A 51 -2.29 -0.06 8.54
C LYS A 51 -2.47 1.27 7.82
N ILE A 52 -2.51 1.26 6.49
CA ILE A 52 -2.68 2.50 5.71
C ILE A 52 -4.10 3.08 5.92
N LYS A 53 -5.13 2.26 6.05
CA LYS A 53 -6.51 2.73 6.33
C LYS A 53 -6.65 3.36 7.72
N GLU A 54 -5.97 2.82 8.72
CA GLU A 54 -5.98 3.32 10.11
C GLU A 54 -5.13 4.58 10.29
N ALA A 55 -4.10 4.76 9.45
CA ALA A 55 -3.19 5.90 9.52
C ALA A 55 -3.83 7.22 9.11
N LYS A 56 -3.40 8.31 9.76
CA LYS A 56 -3.82 9.67 9.43
C LYS A 56 -3.11 10.18 8.17
N PRO A 57 -3.76 11.01 7.34
CA PRO A 57 -3.11 11.70 6.23
C PRO A 57 -1.82 12.42 6.69
N GLY A 58 -0.70 12.14 6.01
CA GLY A 58 0.61 12.70 6.32
C GLY A 58 1.42 11.93 7.37
N GLU A 59 0.85 10.89 7.98
CA GLU A 59 1.55 10.04 8.94
C GLU A 59 2.62 9.17 8.27
N ILE A 60 3.74 8.95 8.95
CA ILE A 60 4.85 8.13 8.47
C ILE A 60 4.64 6.70 8.96
N LEU A 61 4.47 5.77 8.02
CA LEU A 61 4.34 4.35 8.26
C LEU A 61 5.65 3.62 8.00
N TYR A 62 6.07 2.81 8.98
CA TYR A 62 7.21 1.90 8.88
C TYR A 62 6.68 0.48 8.64
N LEU A 63 6.89 -0.01 7.41
CA LEU A 63 6.40 -1.32 6.95
C LEU A 63 7.50 -2.40 7.05
N GLN A 64 8.31 -2.39 8.11
CA GLN A 64 9.47 -3.27 8.27
C GLN A 64 9.18 -4.56 9.07
N ASP A 65 8.07 -4.58 9.83
CA ASP A 65 7.78 -5.63 10.82
C ASP A 65 6.54 -6.49 10.49
N LEU A 66 6.30 -6.77 9.20
CA LEU A 66 5.14 -7.56 8.74
C LEU A 66 5.55 -8.82 8.00
#